data_AF-A0A661ITM8-F1
#
_entry.id   AF-A0A661ITM8-F1
#
_cell.length_a   1.000
_cell.length_b   1.000
_cell.length_c   1.000
_cell.angle_alpha   90.00
_cell.angle_beta   90.00
_cell.angle_gamma   90.00
#
_symmetry.space_group_name_H-M   'P 1'
#
loop_
_entity.id
_entity.type
_entity.pdbx_description
1 polymer ?
#
loop_
_entity_poly.entity_id
_entity_poly.type
_entity_poly.pdbx_seq_one_letter_code
_entity_poly.pdbx_strand_id
1 'polypeptide(L)' 'MELYPTVHNGKVDYGLAYYEIQGTEIYPTVHNNDDDYGLPVFEIKNNEIYPTASNSIDSYGLPLFEIQ' A
#
# COMPACT_ATOMS: atom_id res chain seq x y z
N MET A 1 6.77 7.46 -6.56
CA MET A 1 7.03 7.91 -5.16
C MET A 1 7.07 6.67 -4.30
N GLU A 2 7.87 6.61 -3.25
CA GLU A 2 7.97 5.39 -2.43
C GLU A 2 7.42 5.65 -1.02
N LEU A 3 6.78 4.63 -0.44
CA LEU A 3 6.29 4.63 0.93
C LEU A 3 7.15 3.69 1.78
N TYR A 4 7.62 4.21 2.90
CA TYR A 4 8.50 3.52 3.82
C TYR A 4 7.79 3.31 5.16
N PRO A 5 7.89 2.13 5.77
CA PRO A 5 7.44 1.92 7.14
C PRO A 5 8.23 2.86 8.05
N THR A 6 7.54 3.48 9.00
CA THR A 6 8.20 4.32 10.00
C THR A 6 8.78 3.43 11.11
N VAL A 7 9.67 4.01 11.91
CA VAL A 7 10.21 3.35 13.12
C VAL A 7 9.14 3.02 14.17
N HIS A 8 7.90 3.52 14.00
CA HIS A 8 6.76 3.24 14.86
C HIS A 8 5.89 2.10 14.34
N ASN A 9 6.20 1.52 13.17
CA ASN A 9 5.52 0.34 12.67
C ASN A 9 6.04 -0.91 13.41
N GLY A 10 5.18 -1.56 14.21
CA GLY A 10 5.53 -2.75 14.98
C GLY A 10 5.35 -4.07 14.25
N LYS A 11 4.94 -4.05 12.97
CA LYS A 11 4.61 -5.24 12.18
C LYS A 11 5.71 -5.59 11.17
N VAL A 12 6.38 -4.59 10.59
CA VAL A 12 7.34 -4.78 9.49
C VAL A 12 8.59 -3.93 9.71
N ASP A 13 9.70 -4.36 9.12
CA ASP A 13 10.98 -3.67 9.22
C ASP A 13 10.96 -2.33 8.45
N TYR A 14 11.58 -1.31 9.03
CA TYR A 14 11.78 0.00 8.39
C TYR A 14 13.10 0.05 7.60
N GLY A 15 13.25 1.06 6.74
CA GLY A 15 14.51 1.35 6.03
C GLY A 15 14.59 0.85 4.58
N LEU A 16 13.57 0.13 4.11
CA LEU A 16 13.39 -0.23 2.70
C LEU A 16 11.99 0.20 2.26
N ALA A 17 11.84 0.54 0.98
CA ALA A 17 10.55 0.91 0.41
C ALA A 17 9.61 -0.29 0.49
N TYR A 18 8.43 -0.11 1.09
CA TYR A 18 7.45 -1.18 1.27
C TYR A 18 6.33 -1.11 0.24
N TYR A 19 6.02 0.11 -0.23
CA TYR A 19 5.19 0.34 -1.41
C TYR A 19 5.83 1.35 -2.36
N GLU A 20 5.46 1.26 -3.63
CA GLU A 20 5.72 2.25 -4.66
C GLU A 20 4.41 2.79 -5.22
N ILE A 21 4.29 4.11 -5.32
CA ILE A 21 3.19 4.82 -5.94
C ILE A 21 3.56 5.15 -7.39
N GLN A 22 2.76 4.63 -8.31
CA GLN A 22 2.83 4.85 -9.74
C GLN A 22 1.50 5.46 -10.22
N GLY A 23 1.48 6.77 -10.47
CA GLY A 23 0.23 7.49 -10.76
C GLY A 23 -0.71 7.48 -9.55
N THR A 24 -1.89 6.88 -9.70
CA THR A 24 -2.87 6.67 -8.62
C THR A 24 -2.78 5.29 -8.00
N GLU A 25 -1.92 4.41 -8.49
CA GLU A 25 -1.82 3.03 -8.05
C GLU A 25 -0.68 2.85 -7.05
N ILE A 26 -0.89 2.00 -6.05
CA ILE A 26 0.09 1.67 -5.01
C ILE A 26 0.44 0.19 -5.12
N TYR A 27 1.71 -0.07 -5.46
CA TYR A 27 2.26 -1.40 -5.68
C TYR A 27 3.09 -1.83 -4.48
N PRO A 28 2.99 -3.09 -4.04
CA PRO A 28 3.95 -3.65 -3.10
C PRO A 28 5.32 -3.78 -3.78
N THR A 29 6.39 -3.55 -3.03
CA THR A 29 7.75 -3.81 -3.51
C THR A 29 8.16 -5.25 -3.20
N VAL A 30 9.33 -5.67 -3.65
CA VAL A 30 9.93 -6.97 -3.27
C VAL A 30 10.27 -7.08 -1.77
N HIS A 31 10.17 -5.99 -1.01
CA HIS A 31 10.39 -5.97 0.44
C HIS A 31 9.08 -6.03 1.23
N ASN A 32 7.94 -6.01 0.55
CA ASN A 32 6.64 -6.22 1.16
C ASN A 32 6.45 -7.72 1.43
N ASN A 33 6.21 -8.07 2.69
CA ASN A 33 6.00 -9.46 3.11
C ASN A 33 4.52 -9.79 3.41
N ASP A 34 3.65 -8.78 3.30
CA ASP A 34 2.21 -8.88 3.54
C ASP A 34 1.45 -9.12 2.22
N ASP A 35 1.81 -8.36 1.18
CA ASP A 35 1.11 -8.31 -0.10
C ASP A 35 1.87 -9.03 -1.23
N ASP A 36 1.13 -9.66 -2.13
CA ASP A 36 1.71 -10.31 -3.30
C ASP A 36 2.25 -9.29 -4.32
N TYR A 37 3.49 -9.49 -4.76
CA TYR A 37 4.14 -8.63 -5.76
C TYR A 37 3.54 -8.76 -7.16
N GLY A 38 3.42 -7.65 -7.88
CA GLY A 38 3.16 -7.61 -9.34
C GLY A 38 1.85 -6.96 -9.78
N LEU A 39 0.92 -6.69 -8.86
CA LEU A 39 -0.30 -5.93 -9.10
C LEU A 39 -0.49 -4.84 -8.03
N PRO A 40 -1.22 -3.75 -8.31
CA PRO A 40 -1.43 -2.71 -7.33
C PRO A 40 -2.38 -3.21 -6.25
N VAL A 41 -2.07 -3.00 -4.98
CA VAL A 41 -2.93 -3.41 -3.85
C VAL A 41 -3.79 -2.27 -3.32
N PHE A 42 -3.42 -1.01 -3.62
CA PHE A 42 -4.30 0.12 -3.38
C PHE A 42 -4.39 1.06 -4.58
N GLU A 43 -5.47 1.85 -4.60
CA GLU A 43 -5.72 2.91 -5.55
C GLU A 43 -6.13 4.19 -4.80
N ILE A 44 -5.51 5.31 -5.17
CA ILE A 44 -5.81 6.64 -4.65
C ILE A 44 -6.95 7.24 -5.47
N LYS A 45 -8.04 7.61 -4.79
CA LYS A 45 -9.18 8.33 -5.37
C LYS A 45 -9.45 9.56 -4.54
N ASN A 46 -9.24 10.74 -5.12
CA ASN A 46 -9.27 12.02 -4.40
C ASN A 46 -8.29 11.98 -3.20
N ASN A 47 -8.79 12.15 -1.97
CA ASN A 47 -8.02 12.08 -0.74
C ASN A 47 -8.15 10.72 -0.03
N GLU A 48 -8.66 9.69 -0.69
CA GLU A 48 -8.90 8.39 -0.07
C GLU A 48 -8.10 7.30 -0.77
N ILE A 49 -7.73 6.27 -0.01
CA ILE A 49 -6.99 5.09 -0.50
C ILE A 49 -7.90 3.87 -0.37
N TYR A 50 -8.17 3.22 -1.49
CA TYR A 50 -9.04 2.06 -1.60
C TYR A 50 -8.23 0.80 -1.88
N PRO A 51 -8.47 -0.33 -1.19
CA PRO A 51 -7.93 -1.62 -1.61
C PRO A 51 -8.51 -2.04 -2.96
N THR A 52 -7.65 -2.60 -3.81
CA THR A 52 -8.03 -3.16 -5.11
C THR A 52 -8.44 -4.63 -4.97
N ALA A 53 -8.86 -5.26 -6.06
CA ALA A 53 -9.15 -6.70 -6.07
C ALA A 53 -7.90 -7.59 -5.89
N SER A 54 -6.69 -7.04 -6.04
CA SER A 54 -5.43 -7.75 -5.80
C SER A 54 -4.93 -7.63 -4.36
N ASN A 55 -5.58 -6.82 -3.52
CA ASN A 55 -5.32 -6.85 -2.09
C ASN A 55 -6.03 -8.06 -1.48
N SER A 56 -5.24 -9.00 -0.94
CA SER A 56 -5.74 -10.25 -0.35
C SER A 56 -6.03 -10.15 1.15
N ILE A 57 -5.64 -9.04 1.78
CA ILE A 57 -5.74 -8.80 3.22
C ILE A 57 -7.02 -8.02 3.53
N ASP A 58 -7.27 -6.98 2.75
CA ASP A 58 -8.30 -5.99 2.99
C ASP A 58 -9.54 -6.20 2.11
N SER A 59 -10.71 -5.89 2.64
CA SER A 59 -11.95 -5.95 1.87
C SER A 59 -12.03 -4.76 0.90
N TYR A 60 -12.17 -5.03 -0.40
CA TYR A 60 -12.36 -4.01 -1.43
C TYR A 60 -13.75 -3.34 -1.34
N GLY A 61 -13.84 -2.11 -1.86
CA GLY A 61 -15.10 -1.38 -2.06
C GLY A 61 -15.37 -0.22 -1.10
N LEU A 62 -14.59 -0.07 -0.03
CA LEU A 62 -14.59 1.09 0.87
C LEU A 62 -13.17 1.62 1.05
N PRO A 63 -12.98 2.92 1.34
CA PRO A 63 -11.64 3.46 1.59
C PRO A 63 -11.12 2.97 2.94
N LEU A 64 -9.82 2.69 3.00
CA LEU A 64 -9.13 2.30 4.24
C LEU A 64 -8.35 3.45 4.87
N PHE A 65 -7.83 4.36 4.06
CA PHE A 65 -7.05 5.49 4.53
C PHE A 65 -7.53 6.79 3.89
N GLU A 66 -7.31 7.89 4.60
CA GLU A 66 -7.46 9.26 4.10
C GLU A 66 -6.08 9.94 4.07
N ILE A 67 -5.85 10.76 3.05
CA ILE A 67 -4.67 11.61 2.87
C ILE A 67 -5.02 12.98 3.43
N GLN A 68 -4.27 13.41 4.47
CA GLN A 68 -4.41 14.70 5.14
C GLN A 68 -3.14 15.55 5.04
#